data_AF-A0A925M0X9-F1
#
_entry.id   AF-A0A925M0X9-F1
#
_cell.length_a   1.000
_cell.length_b   1.000
_cell.length_c   1.000
_cell.angle_alpha   90.00
_cell.angle_beta   90.00
_cell.angle_gamma   90.00
#
_symmetry.space_group_name_H-M   'P 1'
#
loop_
_entity.id
_entity.type
_entity.pdbx_description
1 polymer ?
#
loop_
_entity_poly.entity_id
_entity_poly.type
_entity_poly.pdbx_seq_one_letter_code
_entity_poly.pdbx_strand_id
1 'polypeptide(L)' 'VQFVARGMANREIAEELNVSQRTIESHVSNMLGKTGLHNRTELARWAIENSMA' A
#
# COMPACT_ATOMS: atom_id res chain seq x y z
N VAL A 1 0.95 2.41 4.06
CA VAL A 1 1.15 3.19 2.82
C VAL A 1 2.61 3.38 2.42
N GLN A 2 3.55 3.61 3.34
CA GLN A 2 4.97 3.91 3.00
C GLN A 2 5.64 2.88 2.08
N PHE A 3 5.49 1.57 2.33
CA PHE A 3 6.06 0.56 1.45
C PHE A 3 5.44 0.53 0.04
N VAL A 4 4.14 0.84 -0.05
CA VAL A 4 3.44 0.96 -1.35
C VAL A 4 3.95 2.18 -2.11
N ALA A 5 4.24 3.29 -1.41
CA ALA A 5 4.86 4.49 -2.00
C ALA A 5 6.27 4.21 -2.55
N ARG A 6 7.00 3.28 -1.92
CA ARG A 6 8.32 2.81 -2.38
C ARG A 6 8.26 1.82 -3.55
N GLY A 7 7.07 1.47 -4.03
CA GLY A 7 6.89 0.54 -5.16
C GLY A 7 7.06 -0.94 -4.81
N MET A 8 7.19 -1.29 -3.53
CA MET A 8 7.36 -2.68 -3.11
C MET A 8 6.12 -3.51 -3.41
N ALA A 9 6.29 -4.77 -3.79
CA ALA A 9 5.22 -5.74 -4.01
C ALA A 9 4.62 -6.23 -2.67
N ASN A 10 3.37 -6.71 -2.69
CA ASN A 10 2.71 -7.19 -1.47
C ASN A 10 3.46 -8.34 -0.79
N ARG A 11 4.12 -9.18 -1.59
CA ARG A 11 4.93 -10.28 -1.09
C ARG A 11 6.16 -9.78 -0.33
N GLU A 12 6.89 -8.81 -0.88
CA GLU A 12 8.07 -8.22 -0.23
C GLU A 12 7.69 -7.53 1.09
N ILE A 13 6.58 -6.80 1.09
CA ILE A 13 6.04 -6.16 2.31
C ILE A 13 5.65 -7.21 3.35
N ALA A 14 5.06 -8.32 2.91
CA ALA A 14 4.66 -9.41 3.79
C ALA A 14 5.88 -10.10 4.42
N GLU A 15 6.93 -10.32 3.63
CA GLU A 15 8.22 -10.85 4.10
C GLU A 15 8.87 -9.89 5.11
N GLU A 16 8.94 -8.59 4.81
CA GLU A 16 9.53 -7.58 5.70
C GLU A 16 8.79 -7.42 7.02
N LEU A 17 7.45 -7.53 7.00
CA LEU A 17 6.61 -7.41 8.18
C LEU A 17 6.31 -8.74 8.89
N ASN A 18 6.84 -9.86 8.37
CA ASN A 18 6.57 -11.22 8.86
C ASN A 18 5.06 -11.52 9.00
N VAL A 19 4.29 -11.18 7.97
CA VAL A 19 2.84 -11.45 7.88
C VAL A 19 2.51 -12.16 6.57
N SER A 20 1.26 -12.61 6.42
CA SER A 20 0.83 -13.20 5.14
C SER A 20 0.66 -12.13 4.05
N GLN A 21 0.90 -12.51 2.79
CA GLN A 21 0.58 -11.65 1.64
C GLN A 21 -0.90 -11.20 1.65
N ARG A 22 -1.81 -12.10 2.06
CA ARG A 22 -3.24 -11.80 2.19
C ARG A 22 -3.53 -10.70 3.20
N THR A 23 -2.77 -10.63 4.29
CA THR A 23 -2.85 -9.54 5.26
C THR A 23 -2.54 -8.19 4.58
N ILE A 24 -1.48 -8.14 3.76
CA ILE A 24 -1.11 -6.92 3.01
C ILE A 24 -2.16 -6.58 1.96
N GLU A 25 -2.71 -7.56 1.24
CA GLU A 25 -3.82 -7.34 0.29
C GLU A 25 -5.04 -6.71 0.97
N SER A 26 -5.43 -7.22 2.15
CA SER A 26 -6.51 -6.63 2.93
C SER A 26 -6.19 -5.19 3.37
N HIS A 27 -4.96 -4.92 3.81
CA HIS A 27 -4.55 -3.55 4.12
C HIS A 27 -4.63 -2.63 2.90
N VAL A 28 -4.14 -3.07 1.73
CA VAL A 28 -4.20 -2.28 0.50
C VAL A 28 -5.65 -2.01 0.09
N SER A 29 -6.52 -3.02 0.13
CA SER A 29 -7.95 -2.85 -0.18
C SER A 29 -8.63 -1.87 0.78
N ASN A 30 -8.36 -1.97 2.08
CA ASN A 30 -8.88 -1.04 3.07
C ASN A 30 -8.38 0.40 2.85
N MET A 31 -7.10 0.56 2.47
CA MET A 31 -6.54 1.88 2.16
C MET A 31 -7.22 2.49 0.92
N LEU A 32 -7.36 1.72 -0.16
CA LEU A 32 -8.08 2.14 -1.37
C LEU A 32 -9.51 2.60 -1.05
N GLY A 33 -10.24 1.84 -0.24
CA GLY A 33 -11.59 2.21 0.19
C GLY A 33 -11.63 3.50 1.01
N LYS A 34 -10.66 3.70 1.92
CA LYS A 34 -10.58 4.92 2.74
C LYS A 34 -10.17 6.16 1.96
N THR A 35 -9.33 6.01 0.93
CA THR A 35 -8.85 7.12 0.10
C THR A 35 -9.73 7.37 -1.13
N GLY A 36 -10.70 6.50 -1.41
CA GLY A 36 -11.52 6.57 -2.63
C GLY A 36 -10.74 6.27 -3.91
N LEU A 37 -9.63 5.54 -3.81
CA LEU A 37 -8.77 5.22 -4.94
C LEU A 37 -9.10 3.83 -5.50
N HIS A 38 -8.82 3.62 -6.77
CA HIS A 38 -9.24 2.42 -7.50
C HIS A 38 -8.13 1.39 -7.69
N ASN A 39 -6.86 1.79 -7.62
CA ASN A 39 -5.74 0.87 -7.81
C ASN A 39 -4.49 1.25 -6.99
N ARG A 40 -3.58 0.28 -6.89
CA ARG A 40 -2.31 0.42 -6.16
C ARG A 40 -1.47 1.60 -6.66
N THR A 41 -1.45 1.85 -7.96
CA THR A 41 -0.63 2.91 -8.56
C THR A 41 -1.11 4.29 -8.09
N GLU A 42 -2.43 4.50 -8.09
CA GLU A 42 -3.05 5.69 -7.49
C GLU A 42 -2.72 5.79 -6.01
N LEU A 43 -2.82 4.69 -5.25
CA LEU A 43 -2.47 4.67 -3.83
C LEU A 43 -1.00 4.98 -3.56
N ALA A 44 -0.08 4.48 -4.40
CA ALA A 44 1.34 4.77 -4.31
C ALA A 44 1.61 6.25 -4.56
N ARG A 45 1.01 6.81 -5.62
CA ARG A 45 1.11 8.24 -5.95
C ARG A 45 0.55 9.12 -4.83
N TRP A 46 -0.67 8.83 -4.37
CA TRP A 46 -1.30 9.52 -3.26
C TRP A 46 -0.42 9.48 -2.01
N ALA A 47 0.17 8.32 -1.70
CA ALA A 47 1.04 8.17 -0.55
C ALA A 47 2.33 9.00 -0.69
N ILE A 48 2.93 9.10 -1.88
CA ILE A 48 4.09 9.98 -2.14
C ILE A 48 3.68 11.45 -1.94
N GLU A 49 2.58 11.89 -2.54
CA GLU A 49 2.07 13.26 -2.42
C GLU A 49 1.75 13.64 -0.97
N ASN A 50 1.20 12.72 -0.18
CA ASN A 50 0.85 12.96 1.24
C ASN A 50 2.03 12.79 2.21
N SER A 51 3.12 12.15 1.83
CA SER A 51 4.32 12.01 2.69
C SER A 51 5.36 13.12 2.47
N MET A 52 5.10 14.01 1.51
CA MET A 52 5.85 15.25 1.29
C MET A 52 5.15 16.49 1.86
N ALA A 53 3.99 16.31 2.51
CA ALA A 53 3.25 17.32 3.27
C ALA A 53 3.53 17.15 4.77
#